data_AF-A0A076H2V6-F1
#
_entry.id   AF-A0A076H2V6-F1
#
_cell.length_a   1.000
_cell.length_b   1.000
_cell.length_c   1.000
_cell.angle_alpha   90.00
_cell.angle_beta   90.00
_cell.angle_gamma   90.00
#
_symmetry.space_group_name_H-M   'P 1'
#
loop_
_entity.id
_entity.type
_entity.pdbx_description
1 polymer ?
#
loop_
_entity_poly.entity_id
_entity_poly.type
_entity_poly.pdbx_seq_one_letter_code
_entity_poly.pdbx_strand_id
1 'polypeptide(L)' 'MQVTHRIDTIVPEMQRVLCLNAGAVVGDGAPEEMLTTERLSKLFDTDLQVVEANGYRQVLPR' A
#
# COMPACT_ATOMS: atom_id res chain seq x y z
N MET A 1 0.61 16.34 0.45
CA MET A 1 0.91 15.22 -0.46
C MET A 1 2.17 14.55 0.08
N GLN A 2 2.11 13.25 0.35
CA GLN A 2 3.23 12.46 0.88
C GLN A 2 3.60 11.39 -0.15
N VAL A 3 4.91 11.13 -0.29
CA VAL A 3 5.44 10.04 -1.11
C VAL A 3 6.24 9.13 -0.20
N THR A 4 5.95 7.84 -0.22
CA THR A 4 6.56 6.87 0.69
C THR A 4 6.66 5.49 0.03
N HIS A 5 7.70 4.76 0.38
CA HIS A 5 7.79 3.30 0.15
C HIS A 5 7.47 2.53 1.44
N ARG A 6 7.17 3.23 2.53
CA ARG A 6 6.91 2.69 3.86
C ARG A 6 5.42 2.73 4.16
N ILE A 7 4.78 1.56 4.14
CA ILE A 7 3.33 1.44 4.34
C ILE A 7 2.91 1.85 5.76
N ASP A 8 3.78 1.67 6.75
CA ASP A 8 3.54 2.05 8.15
C ASP A 8 3.41 3.56 8.38
N THR A 9 3.77 4.38 7.39
CA THR A 9 3.64 5.84 7.45
C THR A 9 2.28 6.35 6.97
N ILE A 10 1.42 5.47 6.47
CA ILE A 10 0.08 5.80 5.97
C ILE A 10 -0.90 5.77 7.15
N VAL A 11 -1.41 6.93 7.53
CA VAL A 11 -2.36 7.08 8.64
C VAL A 11 -3.81 6.85 8.18
N PRO A 12 -4.73 6.44 9.08
CA PRO A 12 -6.12 6.15 8.74
C PRO A 12 -6.90 7.30 8.08
N GLU A 13 -6.50 8.55 8.34
CA GLU A 13 -7.16 9.74 7.80
C GLU A 13 -6.86 9.99 6.31
N MET A 14 -5.88 9.28 5.73
CA MET A 14 -5.59 9.38 4.31
C MET A 14 -6.69 8.71 3.48
N GLN A 15 -7.25 9.44 2.52
CA GLN A 15 -8.40 8.97 1.74
C GLN A 15 -8.04 8.37 0.38
N ARG A 16 -6.81 8.60 -0.11
CA ARG A 16 -6.39 8.21 -1.46
C ARG A 16 -4.94 7.78 -1.49
N VAL A 17 -4.66 6.67 -2.15
CA VAL A 17 -3.33 6.14 -2.43
C VAL A 17 -3.16 6.02 -3.94
N LEU A 18 -2.01 6.49 -4.44
CA LEU A 18 -1.58 6.27 -5.81
C LEU A 18 -0.43 5.27 -5.80
N CYS A 19 -0.60 4.13 -6.46
CA CYS A 19 0.46 3.17 -6.68
C CYS A 19 1.19 3.51 -7.97
N LEU A 20 2.51 3.65 -7.90
CA LEU A 20 3.36 3.96 -9.04
C LEU A 20 4.25 2.75 -9.35
N ASN A 21 4.33 2.38 -10.62
CA ASN A 21 5.30 1.39 -11.11
C ASN A 21 5.82 1.84 -12.48
N ALA A 22 7.14 1.73 -12.69
CA ALA A 22 7.81 2.11 -13.93
C ALA A 22 7.41 3.51 -14.47
N GLY A 23 7.22 4.49 -13.59
CA GLY A 23 6.83 5.86 -13.95
C GLY A 23 5.35 6.05 -14.32
N ALA A 24 4.51 5.02 -14.19
CA ALA A 24 3.08 5.08 -14.46
C ALA A 24 2.25 4.88 -13.19
N VAL A 25 1.06 5.48 -13.15
CA VAL A 25 0.04 5.19 -12.14
C VAL A 25 -0.60 3.84 -12.47
N VAL A 26 -0.42 2.86 -11.60
CA VAL A 26 -0.95 1.49 -11.75
C VAL A 26 -2.07 1.18 -10.75
N GLY A 27 -2.32 2.09 -9.81
CA GLY A 27 -3.44 2.01 -8.87
C GLY A 27 -3.80 3.40 -8.35
N ASP A 28 -5.09 3.62 -8.14
CA ASP A 28 -5.66 4.86 -7.64
C ASP A 28 -6.97 4.53 -6.91
N GLY A 29 -7.01 4.73 -5.60
CA GLY A 29 -8.18 4.40 -4.79
C GLY A 29 -7.96 4.60 -3.30
N ALA A 30 -8.91 4.14 -2.50
CA ALA A 30 -8.81 4.21 -1.04
C ALA A 30 -7.68 3.29 -0.52
N PRO A 31 -7.06 3.59 0.64
CA PRO A 31 -6.04 2.73 1.23
C PRO A 31 -6.50 1.28 1.41
N GLU A 32 -7.76 1.06 1.77
CA GLU A 32 -8.38 -0.26 1.96
C GLU A 32 -8.39 -1.09 0.68
N GLU A 33 -8.56 -0.44 -0.47
CA GLU A 33 -8.61 -1.11 -1.78
C GLU A 33 -7.22 -1.32 -2.35
N MET A 34 -6.30 -0.38 -2.11
CA MET A 34 -4.97 -0.33 -2.72
C MET A 34 -3.92 -1.08 -1.91
N LEU A 35 -3.95 -1.00 -0.58
CA LEU A 35 -2.93 -1.56 0.32
C LEU A 35 -3.29 -2.98 0.75
N THR A 36 -3.56 -3.85 -0.22
CA THR A 36 -3.90 -5.26 0.00
C THR A 36 -2.69 -6.16 -0.26
N THR A 37 -2.67 -7.34 0.36
CA THR A 37 -1.63 -8.37 0.13
C THR A 37 -1.41 -8.64 -1.36
N GLU A 38 -2.48 -8.93 -2.11
CA GLU A 38 -2.35 -9.24 -3.55
C GLU A 38 -1.74 -8.08 -4.35
N ARG A 39 -2.25 -6.86 -4.13
CA ARG A 39 -1.79 -5.68 -4.91
C ARG A 39 -0.37 -5.28 -4.56
N LEU A 40 -0.02 -5.27 -3.28
CA LEU A 40 1.34 -4.90 -2.86
C LEU A 40 2.35 -5.97 -3.26
N SER A 41 2.01 -7.26 -3.14
CA SER A 41 2.89 -8.33 -3.62
C SER A 41 3.17 -8.20 -5.11
N LYS A 42 2.13 -7.89 -5.91
CA LYS A 42 2.28 -7.63 -7.34
C LYS A 42 3.04 -6.34 -7.65
N LEU A 43 2.83 -5.28 -6.87
CA LEU A 43 3.49 -3.98 -7.08
C LEU A 43 4.99 -4.06 -6.85
N PHE A 44 5.41 -4.80 -5.83
CA PHE A 44 6.81 -4.97 -5.43
C PHE A 44 7.46 -6.26 -5.96
N ASP A 45 6.72 -7.07 -6.73
CA ASP A 45 7.17 -8.37 -7.25
C ASP A 45 7.81 -9.27 -6.18
N THR A 46 7.16 -9.31 -5.01
CA THR A 46 7.64 -9.99 -3.80
C THR A 46 6.45 -10.60 -3.06
N ASP A 47 6.57 -11.79 -2.47
CA ASP A 47 5.49 -12.34 -1.65
C ASP A 47 5.42 -11.63 -0.29
N LEU A 48 4.36 -10.85 -0.11
CA LEU A 48 4.14 -9.99 1.03
C LEU A 48 2.82 -10.34 1.73
N GLN A 49 2.75 -10.03 3.01
CA GLN A 49 1.53 -10.09 3.80
C GLN A 49 1.24 -8.74 4.43
N VAL A 50 0.05 -8.20 4.14
CA VAL A 50 -0.46 -7.02 4.84
C VAL A 50 -1.15 -7.45 6.12
N VAL A 51 -0.81 -6.76 7.22
CA VAL A 51 -1.53 -6.85 8.49
C VAL A 51 -2.09 -5.48 8.84
N GLU A 52 -3.29 -5.45 9.40
CA GLU A 52 -3.99 -4.22 9.76
C GLU A 52 -4.44 -4.27 11.23
N ALA A 53 -4.23 -3.16 11.94
CA ALA A 53 -4.73 -2.96 13.30
C ALA A 53 -5.09 -1.49 13.51
N ASN A 54 -6.33 -1.22 13.95
CA ASN A 54 -6.84 0.13 14.20
C ASN A 54 -6.65 1.10 13.01
N GLY A 55 -6.81 0.60 11.77
CA GLY A 55 -6.63 1.37 10.54
C GLY A 55 -5.17 1.58 10.10
N TYR A 56 -4.19 1.21 10.94
CA TYR A 56 -2.77 1.21 10.59
C TYR A 56 -2.39 -0.10 9.90
N ARG A 57 -1.54 0.00 8.88
CA ARG A 57 -1.11 -1.15 8.06
C ARG A 57 0.40 -1.36 8.16
N GLN A 58 0.80 -2.62 8.22
CA GLN A 58 2.19 -3.05 8.08
C GLN A 58 2.29 -4.15 7.03
N VAL A 59 3.49 -4.31 6.49
CA VAL A 59 3.79 -5.34 5.50
C VAL A 59 4.93 -6.20 6.02
N LEU A 60 4.74 -7.51 5.94
CA LEU A 60 5.71 -8.51 6.38
C LEU A 60 6.07 -9.40 5.17
N PRO A 61 7.32 -9.84 5.03
CA PRO A 61 7.66 -10.87 4.06
C PRO A 61 7.00 -12.20 4.45
N ARG A 62 6.63 -13.00 3.44
CA ARG A 62 6.22 -14.39 3.63
C ARG A 62 7.37 -15.38 3.44
#